data_AF-A0AAJ4NDP6-F1
#
_entry.id   AF-A0AAJ4NDP6-F1
#
_cell.length_a   1.000
_cell.length_b   1.000
_cell.length_c   1.000
_cell.angle_alpha   90.00
_cell.angle_beta   90.00
_cell.angle_gamma   90.00
#
_symmetry.space_group_name_H-M   'P 1'
#
loop_
_entity.id
_entity.type
_entity.pdbx_description
1 polymer ?
#
loop_
_entity_poly.entity_id
_entity_poly.type
_entity_poly.pdbx_seq_one_letter_code
_entity_poly.pdbx_strand_id
1 'polypeptide(L)'
;MKNGGSPFVWYELMTSDANQAQDFYSKVIGWTAKDSGMPGMKYTLFDAPGCTIAGMMALSDLPGEGCMDARPGWLGYIGVANVDAAAEKVMAEGGKILRAADDIPGVGRFAVAADPQGAVFSLYSPKADMEPPADFGSRKVGHPSWHELYARDGEGVFPFYEKVFGWKLSRDFDMGAMGKYKIFSVDGADMGGIMTAPPGAENGWGFYFMVDGVGAAAARIKSLGGTVLAGPMEVPNGEWVIKCCDPQNVSFSLVSAKE
;
A
#
# COMPACT_ATOMS: atom_id res chain seq x y z
N MET A 1 -6.68 20.12 -0.45
CA MET A 1 -6.05 19.41 -1.60
C MET A 1 -6.60 20.03 -2.89
N LYS A 2 -5.75 20.25 -3.90
CA LYS A 2 -6.19 20.77 -5.23
C LYS A 2 -7.09 19.74 -5.92
N ASN A 3 -7.89 20.19 -6.90
CA ASN A 3 -8.91 19.44 -7.66
C ASN A 3 -8.39 18.27 -8.52
N GLY A 4 -7.43 17.49 -8.04
CA GLY A 4 -6.88 16.29 -8.69
C GLY A 4 -7.49 15.00 -8.15
N GLY A 5 -7.11 13.86 -8.73
CA GLY A 5 -7.44 12.54 -8.21
C GLY A 5 -6.76 12.27 -6.86
N SER A 6 -7.28 11.31 -6.10
CA SER A 6 -6.78 10.97 -4.77
C SER A 6 -5.65 9.93 -4.84
N PRO A 7 -4.36 10.29 -4.61
CA PRO A 7 -3.27 9.32 -4.67
C PRO A 7 -3.16 8.51 -3.36
N PHE A 8 -2.37 7.43 -3.37
CA PHE A 8 -1.83 6.87 -2.14
C PHE A 8 -0.82 7.84 -1.52
N VAL A 9 -0.89 8.01 -0.19
CA VAL A 9 -0.14 9.02 0.56
C VAL A 9 0.55 8.48 1.81
N TRP A 10 0.28 7.23 2.19
CA TRP A 10 0.92 6.56 3.32
C TRP A 10 0.76 5.04 3.22
N TYR A 11 1.64 4.29 3.88
CA TYR A 11 1.55 2.83 4.01
C TYR A 11 1.74 2.45 5.48
N GLU A 12 0.96 1.48 5.93
CA GLU A 12 1.01 0.98 7.30
C GLU A 12 1.29 -0.52 7.28
N LEU A 13 2.28 -0.94 8.04
CA LEU A 13 2.55 -2.36 8.29
C LEU A 13 1.97 -2.75 9.65
N MET A 14 0.97 -3.62 9.61
CA MET A 14 0.55 -4.37 10.79
C MET A 14 1.29 -5.70 10.80
N THR A 15 1.95 -6.03 11.90
CA THR A 15 2.75 -7.26 12.03
C THR A 15 2.53 -7.95 13.36
N SER A 16 2.81 -9.25 13.44
CA SER A 16 2.83 -9.99 14.69
C SER A 16 4.14 -9.81 15.47
N ASP A 17 5.22 -9.36 14.84
CA ASP A 17 6.52 -9.09 15.48
C ASP A 17 7.16 -7.83 14.88
N ALA A 18 6.93 -6.69 15.54
CA ALA A 18 7.44 -5.40 15.10
C ALA A 18 8.98 -5.34 15.10
N ASN A 19 9.66 -6.00 16.03
CA ASN A 19 11.12 -5.91 16.09
C ASN A 19 11.76 -6.70 14.94
N GLN A 20 11.24 -7.90 14.64
CA GLN A 20 11.71 -8.70 13.51
C GLN A 20 11.38 -8.05 12.17
N ALA A 21 10.17 -7.49 12.02
CA ALA A 21 9.79 -6.73 10.83
C ALA A 21 10.71 -5.51 10.62
N GLN A 22 11.00 -4.75 11.67
CA GLN A 22 11.90 -3.61 11.60
C GLN A 22 13.29 -3.99 11.06
N ASP A 23 13.90 -5.04 11.61
CA ASP A 23 15.21 -5.52 11.17
C ASP A 23 15.16 -6.01 9.71
N PHE A 24 14.10 -6.74 9.36
CA PHE A 24 13.87 -7.25 8.02
C PHE A 24 13.78 -6.13 6.97
N TYR A 25 12.85 -5.19 7.12
CA TYR A 25 12.63 -4.14 6.11
C TYR A 25 13.80 -3.15 6.04
N SER A 26 14.45 -2.87 7.17
CA SER A 26 15.67 -2.05 7.20
C SER A 26 16.79 -2.67 6.35
N LYS A 27 16.98 -3.98 6.41
CA LYS A 27 18.04 -4.68 5.66
C LYS A 27 17.65 -4.99 4.21
N VAL A 28 16.39 -5.34 3.94
CA VAL A 28 15.94 -5.73 2.60
C VAL A 28 15.80 -4.50 1.70
N ILE A 29 15.10 -3.47 2.17
CA ILE A 29 14.76 -2.27 1.40
C ILE A 29 15.77 -1.13 1.66
N GLY A 30 16.38 -1.08 2.84
CA GLY A 30 17.31 -0.01 3.22
C GLY A 30 16.67 1.13 4.01
N TRP A 31 15.50 0.90 4.62
CA TRP A 31 14.85 1.89 5.46
C TRP A 31 15.57 2.09 6.79
N THR A 32 15.46 3.29 7.34
CA THR A 32 15.80 3.56 8.74
C THR A 32 14.53 3.64 9.55
N ALA A 33 14.54 3.09 10.76
CA ALA A 33 13.39 3.08 11.65
C ALA A 33 13.60 4.01 12.84
N LYS A 34 12.55 4.70 13.26
CA LYS A 34 12.52 5.51 14.48
C LYS A 34 11.17 5.37 15.18
N ASP A 35 11.17 5.52 16.50
CA ASP A 35 9.93 5.66 17.26
C ASP A 35 9.26 7.00 16.91
N SER A 36 7.94 7.01 16.75
CA SER A 36 7.18 8.21 16.45
C SER A 36 7.04 9.18 17.62
N GLY A 37 7.29 8.71 18.85
CA GLY A 37 7.07 9.47 20.08
C GLY A 37 5.60 9.63 20.45
N MET A 38 4.66 8.94 19.77
CA MET A 38 3.23 9.03 20.10
C MET A 38 2.95 8.48 21.51
N PRO A 39 2.38 9.29 22.42
CA PRO A 39 2.09 8.83 23.78
C PRO A 39 1.11 7.66 23.79
N GLY A 40 1.46 6.58 24.49
CA GLY A 40 0.57 5.43 24.71
C GLY A 40 0.45 4.44 23.54
N MET A 41 1.21 4.62 22.47
CA MET A 41 1.24 3.71 21.33
C MET A 41 2.67 3.47 20.84
N LYS A 42 3.08 2.21 20.76
CA LYS A 42 4.36 1.87 20.12
C LYS A 42 4.17 1.91 18.61
N TYR A 43 4.57 3.01 18.00
CA TYR A 43 4.43 3.24 16.58
C TYR A 43 5.76 3.61 15.95
N THR A 44 6.23 2.77 15.02
CA THR A 44 7.51 2.92 14.34
C THR A 44 7.30 3.61 13.00
N LEU A 45 8.13 4.60 12.70
CA LEU A 45 8.20 5.25 11.40
C LEU A 45 9.38 4.69 10.60
N PHE A 46 9.13 4.38 9.33
CA PHE A 46 10.17 4.04 8.36
C PHE A 46 10.47 5.24 7.46
N ASP A 47 11.75 5.60 7.40
CA ASP A 47 12.28 6.62 6.51
C ASP A 47 13.03 5.97 5.35
N ALA A 48 12.65 6.37 4.13
CA ALA A 48 13.47 6.25 2.93
C ALA A 48 14.31 7.53 2.76
N PRO A 49 15.34 7.55 1.89
CA PRO A 49 16.11 8.76 1.64
C PRO A 49 15.21 9.95 1.27
N GLY A 50 15.21 10.97 2.14
CA GLY A 50 14.45 12.21 1.96
C GLY A 50 12.97 12.17 2.33
N CYS A 51 12.41 11.03 2.75
CA CYS A 51 10.96 10.87 2.93
C CYS A 51 10.61 9.83 4.01
N THR A 52 9.77 10.20 4.98
CA THR A 52 9.08 9.21 5.81
C THR A 52 7.97 8.58 4.98
N ILE A 53 8.02 7.26 4.79
CA ILE A 53 7.18 6.56 3.80
C ILE A 53 6.10 5.68 4.43
N ALA A 54 6.29 5.21 5.66
CA ALA A 54 5.43 4.20 6.25
C ALA A 54 5.48 4.20 7.77
N GLY A 55 4.39 3.68 8.33
CA GLY A 55 4.28 3.29 9.72
C GLY A 55 4.38 1.78 9.91
N MET A 56 4.66 1.38 11.13
CA MET A 56 4.49 0.02 11.58
C MET A 56 4.01 -0.03 13.03
N MET A 57 3.09 -0.96 13.28
CA MET A 57 2.62 -1.33 14.59
C MET A 57 2.45 -2.85 14.73
N ALA A 58 2.59 -3.33 15.96
CA ALA A 58 2.23 -4.71 16.27
C ALA A 58 0.70 -4.82 16.39
N LEU A 59 0.14 -5.94 15.94
CA LEU A 59 -1.30 -6.21 16.10
C LEU A 59 -1.74 -6.17 17.58
N SER A 60 -0.87 -6.53 18.51
CA SER A 60 -1.12 -6.44 19.96
C SER A 60 -1.32 -5.01 20.46
N ASP A 61 -0.84 -4.03 19.70
CA ASP A 61 -0.83 -2.62 20.09
C ASP A 61 -1.96 -1.83 19.38
N LEU A 62 -2.80 -2.52 18.58
CA LEU A 62 -3.94 -1.90 17.90
C LEU A 62 -4.99 -1.42 18.92
N PRO A 63 -5.42 -0.15 18.85
CA PRO A 63 -6.42 0.38 19.76
C PRO A 63 -7.85 -0.01 19.32
N GLY A 64 -8.63 -0.54 20.27
CA GLY A 64 -10.10 -0.48 20.24
C GLY A 64 -10.86 -1.62 19.55
N GLU A 65 -12.18 -1.54 19.65
CA GLU A 65 -13.15 -2.43 18.97
C GLU A 65 -13.13 -2.17 17.45
N GLY A 66 -13.14 -3.23 16.63
CA GLY A 66 -13.09 -3.15 15.16
C GLY A 66 -11.75 -3.57 14.53
N CYS A 67 -10.71 -3.76 15.34
CA CYS A 67 -9.41 -4.30 14.90
C CYS A 67 -9.24 -5.81 15.20
N MET A 68 -10.26 -6.45 15.77
CA MET A 68 -10.18 -7.84 16.28
C MET A 68 -9.90 -8.89 15.19
N ASP A 69 -10.31 -8.62 13.96
CA ASP A 69 -10.07 -9.48 12.79
C ASP A 69 -8.87 -9.02 11.95
N ALA A 70 -8.11 -8.02 12.42
CA ALA A 70 -6.93 -7.54 11.73
C ALA A 70 -5.89 -8.66 11.61
N ARG A 71 -5.32 -8.79 10.41
CA ARG A 71 -4.27 -9.76 10.09
C ARG A 71 -2.99 -9.00 9.75
N PRO A 72 -1.81 -9.65 9.89
CA PRO A 72 -0.58 -9.05 9.41
C PRO A 72 -0.72 -8.68 7.94
N GLY A 73 -0.29 -7.47 7.58
CA GLY A 73 -0.58 -6.93 6.26
C GLY A 73 -0.04 -5.52 6.06
N TRP A 74 0.18 -5.18 4.80
CA TRP A 74 0.36 -3.80 4.39
C TRP A 74 -1.01 -3.16 4.08
N LEU A 75 -1.21 -1.93 4.52
CA LEU A 75 -2.39 -1.12 4.25
C LEU A 75 -2.01 0.21 3.63
N GLY A 76 -2.58 0.49 2.46
CA GLY A 76 -2.37 1.76 1.76
C GLY A 76 -3.41 2.80 2.16
N TYR A 77 -2.96 4.03 2.37
CA TYR A 77 -3.80 5.18 2.70
C TYR A 77 -3.96 6.04 1.47
N ILE A 78 -5.20 6.32 1.08
CA ILE A 78 -5.56 7.14 -0.06
C ILE A 78 -5.94 8.54 0.46
N GLY A 79 -5.24 9.55 -0.05
CA GLY A 79 -5.40 10.94 0.34
C GLY A 79 -6.70 11.54 -0.21
N VAL A 80 -7.57 11.99 0.68
CA VAL A 80 -8.86 12.62 0.34
C VAL A 80 -8.96 14.01 0.97
N ALA A 81 -9.74 14.89 0.36
CA ALA A 81 -9.93 16.25 0.89
C ALA A 81 -10.71 16.27 2.21
N ASN A 82 -11.62 15.31 2.41
CA ASN A 82 -12.41 15.13 3.62
C ASN A 82 -12.74 13.65 3.80
N VAL A 83 -12.32 13.05 4.92
CA VAL A 83 -12.50 11.62 5.21
C VAL A 83 -13.97 11.25 5.34
N ASP A 84 -14.78 12.04 6.04
CA ASP A 84 -16.18 11.71 6.29
C ASP A 84 -17.00 11.70 4.98
N ALA A 85 -16.82 12.72 4.14
CA ALA A 85 -17.46 12.79 2.83
C ALA A 85 -16.99 11.66 1.89
N ALA A 86 -15.71 11.30 1.94
CA ALA A 86 -15.19 10.15 1.19
C ALA A 86 -15.77 8.83 1.70
N ALA A 87 -15.94 8.68 3.02
CA ALA A 87 -16.54 7.50 3.63
C ALA A 87 -18.01 7.33 3.23
N GLU A 88 -18.79 8.42 3.21
CA GLU A 88 -20.16 8.43 2.67
C GLU A 88 -20.20 7.97 1.21
N LYS A 89 -19.28 8.47 0.40
CA LYS A 89 -19.18 8.11 -1.02
C LYS A 89 -18.77 6.65 -1.24
N VAL A 90 -17.85 6.13 -0.42
CA VAL A 90 -17.49 4.70 -0.42
C VAL A 90 -18.73 3.85 -0.18
N MET A 91 -19.54 4.19 0.83
CA MET A 91 -20.78 3.44 1.12
C MET A 91 -21.79 3.56 -0.01
N ALA A 92 -21.97 4.75 -0.59
CA ALA A 92 -22.89 4.99 -1.70
C ALA A 92 -22.53 4.18 -2.96
N GLU A 93 -21.24 3.93 -3.19
CA GLU A 93 -20.74 3.12 -4.31
C GLU A 93 -20.58 1.63 -3.96
N GLY A 94 -21.15 1.17 -2.84
CA GLY A 94 -21.24 -0.24 -2.47
C GLY A 94 -20.05 -0.79 -1.67
N GLY A 95 -19.11 0.06 -1.28
CA GLY A 95 -18.05 -0.27 -0.33
C GLY A 95 -18.55 -0.32 1.12
N LYS A 96 -17.65 -0.57 2.06
CA LYS A 96 -17.93 -0.65 3.50
C LYS A 96 -16.95 0.17 4.31
N ILE A 97 -17.41 0.73 5.42
CA ILE A 97 -16.54 1.31 6.45
C ILE A 97 -16.31 0.24 7.51
N LEU A 98 -15.07 -0.21 7.64
CA LEU A 98 -14.64 -1.25 8.59
C LEU A 98 -14.25 -0.65 9.94
N ARG A 99 -13.65 0.55 9.91
CA ARG A 99 -13.38 1.36 11.09
C ARG A 99 -13.86 2.78 10.80
N ALA A 100 -14.69 3.29 11.70
CA ALA A 100 -15.22 4.65 11.61
C ALA A 100 -14.11 5.71 11.54
N ALA A 101 -14.47 6.87 10.98
CA ALA A 101 -13.56 7.98 10.86
C ALA A 101 -13.17 8.54 12.23
N ASP A 102 -11.88 8.72 12.45
CA ASP A 102 -11.31 9.15 13.72
C ASP A 102 -10.08 10.03 13.51
N ASP A 103 -9.78 10.85 14.51
CA ASP A 103 -8.65 11.76 14.47
C ASP A 103 -7.40 11.09 15.03
N ILE A 104 -6.27 11.28 14.34
CA ILE A 104 -4.93 10.98 14.81
C ILE A 104 -4.36 12.29 15.36
N PRO A 105 -4.22 12.45 16.70
CA PRO A 105 -3.79 13.69 17.31
C PRO A 105 -2.50 14.25 16.70
N GLY A 106 -2.56 15.49 16.22
CA GLY A 106 -1.42 16.16 15.60
C GLY A 106 -1.09 15.73 14.16
N VAL A 107 -1.75 14.69 13.63
CA VAL A 107 -1.45 14.10 12.31
C VAL A 107 -2.60 14.32 11.31
N GLY A 108 -3.83 13.93 11.63
CA GLY A 108 -4.90 14.05 10.65
C GLY A 108 -6.13 13.27 11.03
N ARG A 109 -6.91 12.90 10.02
CA ARG A 109 -8.11 12.10 10.17
C ARG A 109 -8.03 10.90 9.24
N PHE A 110 -8.54 9.76 9.67
CA PHE A 110 -8.55 8.55 8.87
C PHE A 110 -9.79 7.68 9.09
N ALA A 111 -10.11 6.83 8.13
CA ALA A 111 -11.09 5.76 8.26
C ALA A 111 -10.57 4.52 7.52
N VAL A 112 -10.94 3.31 7.97
CA VAL A 112 -10.61 2.07 7.25
C VAL A 112 -11.83 1.61 6.48
N ALA A 113 -11.66 1.35 5.19
CA ALA A 113 -12.72 0.99 4.28
C ALA A 113 -12.38 -0.27 3.48
N ALA A 114 -13.39 -0.88 2.89
CA ALA A 114 -13.25 -1.89 1.87
C ALA A 114 -14.04 -1.50 0.62
N ASP A 115 -13.52 -1.87 -0.54
CA ASP A 115 -14.26 -1.77 -1.81
C ASP A 115 -15.44 -2.79 -1.83
N PRO A 116 -16.30 -2.77 -2.87
CA PRO A 116 -17.43 -3.70 -2.98
C PRO A 116 -17.04 -5.18 -3.01
N GLN A 117 -15.76 -5.50 -3.26
CA GLN A 117 -15.23 -6.86 -3.37
C GLN A 117 -14.44 -7.29 -2.11
N GLY A 118 -14.26 -6.38 -1.16
CA GLY A 118 -13.61 -6.61 0.12
C GLY A 118 -12.14 -6.22 0.18
N ALA A 119 -11.56 -5.57 -0.84
CA ALA A 119 -10.18 -5.10 -0.77
C ALA A 119 -10.07 -3.89 0.17
N VAL A 120 -9.22 -4.00 1.18
CA VAL A 120 -9.12 -3.02 2.28
C VAL A 120 -8.13 -1.90 1.94
N PHE A 121 -8.50 -0.66 2.26
CA PHE A 121 -7.67 0.54 2.16
C PHE A 121 -8.07 1.56 3.24
N SER A 122 -7.21 2.54 3.50
CA SER A 122 -7.53 3.65 4.41
C SER A 122 -7.84 4.93 3.64
N LEU A 123 -8.82 5.70 4.12
CA LEU A 123 -9.06 7.09 3.74
C LEU A 123 -8.25 7.98 4.66
N TYR A 124 -7.60 9.03 4.14
CA TYR A 124 -6.79 9.92 4.96
C TYR A 124 -6.86 11.38 4.52
N SER A 125 -6.97 12.28 5.49
CA SER A 125 -6.74 13.71 5.29
C SER A 125 -5.72 14.19 6.33
N PRO A 126 -4.62 14.83 5.92
CA PRO A 126 -3.69 15.41 6.86
C PRO A 126 -4.35 16.60 7.58
N LYS A 127 -3.82 16.93 8.75
CA LYS A 127 -4.12 18.20 9.41
C LYS A 127 -3.70 19.37 8.51
N ALA A 128 -4.43 20.49 8.57
CA ALA A 128 -4.29 21.60 7.62
C ALA A 128 -2.90 22.24 7.54
N ASP A 129 -2.09 22.12 8.58
CA ASP A 129 -0.73 22.68 8.70
C ASP A 129 0.38 21.68 8.38
N MET A 130 0.04 20.45 7.99
CA MET A 130 1.03 19.46 7.55
C MET A 130 1.19 19.44 6.05
N GLU A 131 2.42 19.69 5.62
CA GLU A 131 2.86 19.48 4.26
C GLU A 131 3.11 17.98 4.00
N PRO A 132 2.83 17.47 2.80
CA PRO A 132 3.22 16.12 2.44
C PRO A 132 4.75 15.97 2.50
N PRO A 133 5.27 14.78 2.83
CA PRO A 133 6.71 14.55 2.82
C PRO A 133 7.31 14.92 1.46
N ALA A 134 8.46 15.61 1.50
CA ALA A 134 9.24 15.87 0.29
C ALA A 134 9.58 14.54 -0.39
N ASP A 135 9.58 14.51 -1.72
CA ASP A 135 9.83 13.31 -2.53
C ASP A 135 8.83 12.14 -2.33
N PHE A 136 7.67 12.33 -1.67
CA PHE A 136 6.65 11.27 -1.63
C PHE A 136 6.17 10.94 -3.05
N GLY A 137 6.22 9.66 -3.43
CA GLY A 137 5.98 9.21 -4.80
C GLY A 137 7.18 9.36 -5.75
N SER A 138 8.37 9.73 -5.24
CA SER A 138 9.60 9.61 -6.02
C SER A 138 9.90 8.12 -6.27
N ARG A 139 10.33 7.73 -7.46
CA ARG A 139 10.74 6.34 -7.74
C ARG A 139 12.20 6.08 -7.36
N LYS A 140 12.69 6.69 -6.28
CA LYS A 140 14.04 6.47 -5.75
C LYS A 140 14.09 5.15 -4.97
N VAL A 141 15.27 4.56 -4.80
CA VAL A 141 15.44 3.37 -3.94
C VAL A 141 14.86 3.65 -2.55
N GLY A 142 14.09 2.69 -2.03
CA GLY A 142 13.35 2.77 -0.78
C GLY A 142 11.95 3.38 -0.90
N HIS A 143 11.59 3.97 -2.03
CA HIS A 143 10.28 4.61 -2.18
C HIS A 143 9.25 3.66 -2.82
N PRO A 144 7.94 3.87 -2.58
CA PRO A 144 6.89 3.19 -3.32
C PRO A 144 6.93 3.55 -4.80
N SER A 145 6.47 2.65 -5.65
CA SER A 145 6.59 2.78 -7.11
C SER A 145 5.36 2.35 -7.88
N TRP A 146 4.61 1.38 -7.34
CA TRP A 146 3.47 0.77 -7.99
C TRP A 146 2.51 0.19 -6.96
N HIS A 147 1.22 0.18 -7.30
CA HIS A 147 0.14 -0.35 -6.48
C HIS A 147 -0.61 -1.38 -7.30
N GLU A 148 -0.75 -2.59 -6.80
CA GLU A 148 -1.41 -3.66 -7.53
C GLU A 148 -2.60 -4.18 -6.74
N LEU A 149 -3.79 -4.11 -7.34
CA LEU A 149 -4.99 -4.71 -6.78
C LEU A 149 -5.24 -6.06 -7.46
N TYR A 150 -5.21 -7.12 -6.65
CA TYR A 150 -5.79 -8.40 -7.00
C TYR A 150 -7.26 -8.38 -6.54
N ALA A 151 -8.17 -8.12 -7.46
CA ALA A 151 -9.61 -8.02 -7.21
C ALA A 151 -10.31 -9.36 -7.49
N ARG A 152 -11.49 -9.62 -6.92
CA ARG A 152 -12.32 -10.78 -7.31
C ARG A 152 -12.82 -10.68 -8.76
N ASP A 153 -13.10 -9.46 -9.20
CA ASP A 153 -13.44 -9.07 -10.56
C ASP A 153 -12.77 -7.71 -10.85
N GLY A 154 -11.60 -7.75 -11.48
CA GLY A 154 -10.81 -6.55 -11.77
C GLY A 154 -11.45 -5.61 -12.77
N GLU A 155 -12.32 -6.11 -13.65
CA GLU A 155 -13.04 -5.25 -14.59
C GLU A 155 -14.19 -4.52 -13.90
N GLY A 156 -14.97 -5.24 -13.08
CA GLY A 156 -16.13 -4.69 -12.38
C GLY A 156 -15.80 -3.78 -11.21
N VAL A 157 -14.59 -3.87 -10.63
CA VAL A 157 -14.22 -3.02 -9.48
C VAL A 157 -13.78 -1.62 -9.89
N PHE A 158 -13.21 -1.45 -11.10
CA PHE A 158 -12.60 -0.17 -11.47
C PHE A 158 -13.55 1.06 -11.41
N PRO A 159 -14.83 0.96 -11.82
CA PRO A 159 -15.78 2.07 -11.70
C PRO A 159 -15.96 2.59 -10.27
N PHE A 160 -15.79 1.75 -9.24
CA PHE A 160 -15.79 2.21 -7.85
C PHE A 160 -14.65 3.19 -7.59
N TYR A 161 -13.42 2.83 -7.96
CA TYR A 161 -12.24 3.67 -7.75
C TYR A 161 -12.28 4.95 -8.60
N GLU A 162 -12.76 4.88 -9.85
CA GLU A 162 -12.98 6.06 -10.68
C GLU A 162 -13.96 7.03 -10.01
N LYS A 163 -15.11 6.53 -9.55
CA LYS A 163 -16.13 7.39 -8.94
C LYS A 163 -15.65 7.96 -7.62
N VAL A 164 -15.14 7.13 -6.71
CA VAL A 164 -14.76 7.56 -5.35
C VAL A 164 -13.57 8.50 -5.38
N PHE A 165 -12.49 8.12 -6.08
CA PHE A 165 -11.17 8.77 -6.00
C PHE A 165 -10.79 9.58 -7.24
N GLY A 166 -11.60 9.55 -8.31
CA GLY A 166 -11.31 10.25 -9.54
C GLY A 166 -10.19 9.62 -10.38
N TRP A 167 -9.78 8.38 -10.07
CA TRP A 167 -8.78 7.66 -10.84
C TRP A 167 -9.23 7.47 -12.29
N LYS A 168 -8.27 7.42 -13.21
CA LYS A 168 -8.54 7.26 -14.64
C LYS A 168 -7.95 5.98 -15.17
N LEU A 169 -8.67 5.32 -16.09
CA LEU A 169 -8.09 4.21 -16.84
C LEU A 169 -7.08 4.82 -17.80
N SER A 170 -5.81 4.49 -17.61
CA SER A 170 -4.73 4.93 -18.49
C SER A 170 -4.63 4.03 -19.71
N ARG A 171 -4.52 2.72 -19.46
CA ARG A 171 -4.46 1.67 -20.48
C ARG A 171 -4.92 0.33 -19.93
N ASP A 172 -5.33 -0.60 -20.78
CA ASP A 172 -5.52 -1.99 -20.41
C ASP A 172 -4.79 -2.94 -21.36
N PHE A 173 -4.44 -4.11 -20.84
CA PHE A 173 -3.75 -5.16 -21.57
C PHE A 173 -4.56 -6.45 -21.46
N ASP A 174 -4.78 -7.10 -22.60
CA ASP A 174 -5.38 -8.43 -22.63
C ASP A 174 -4.30 -9.48 -22.30
N MET A 175 -4.44 -10.14 -21.15
CA MET A 175 -3.54 -11.18 -20.66
C MET A 175 -4.09 -12.58 -20.97
N GLY A 176 -4.99 -12.70 -21.93
CA GLY A 176 -5.61 -13.96 -22.34
C GLY A 176 -6.45 -14.57 -21.23
N ALA A 177 -6.12 -15.80 -20.82
CA ALA A 177 -6.86 -16.53 -19.79
C ALA A 177 -6.83 -15.85 -18.41
N MET A 178 -5.89 -14.92 -18.17
CA MET A 178 -5.82 -14.14 -16.93
C MET A 178 -6.73 -12.90 -16.93
N GLY A 179 -7.45 -12.65 -18.03
CA GLY A 179 -8.31 -11.47 -18.18
C GLY A 179 -7.54 -10.20 -18.48
N LYS A 180 -8.15 -9.04 -18.22
CA LYS A 180 -7.52 -7.74 -18.46
C LYS A 180 -6.71 -7.27 -17.27
N TYR A 181 -5.52 -6.76 -17.54
CA TYR A 181 -4.73 -5.96 -16.61
C TYR A 181 -4.96 -4.48 -16.89
N LYS A 182 -5.57 -3.75 -15.95
CA LYS A 182 -5.92 -2.33 -16.09
C LYS A 182 -4.91 -1.46 -15.36
N ILE A 183 -4.27 -0.55 -16.08
CA ILE A 183 -3.41 0.46 -15.48
C ILE A 183 -4.23 1.71 -15.21
N PHE A 184 -4.21 2.15 -13.96
CA PHE A 184 -4.87 3.38 -13.54
C PHE A 184 -3.87 4.51 -13.35
N SER A 185 -4.33 5.73 -13.61
CA SER A 185 -3.59 6.96 -13.38
C SER A 185 -4.29 7.89 -12.39
N VAL A 186 -3.47 8.68 -11.72
CA VAL A 186 -3.88 9.76 -10.82
C VAL A 186 -3.15 11.00 -11.28
N ASP A 187 -3.88 12.07 -11.57
CA ASP A 187 -3.33 13.33 -12.09
C ASP A 187 -2.40 13.16 -13.31
N GLY A 188 -2.72 12.18 -14.16
CA GLY A 188 -1.99 11.89 -15.41
C GLY A 188 -0.74 11.02 -15.25
N ALA A 189 -0.37 10.62 -14.04
CA ALA A 189 0.72 9.66 -13.80
C ALA A 189 0.15 8.25 -13.59
N ASP A 190 0.75 7.24 -14.22
CA ASP A 190 0.40 5.84 -13.96
C ASP A 190 0.85 5.44 -12.56
N MET A 191 -0.08 4.98 -11.73
CA MET A 191 0.18 4.71 -10.31
C MET A 191 0.07 3.22 -9.94
N GLY A 192 -0.58 2.41 -10.77
CA GLY A 192 -0.85 1.04 -10.40
C GLY A 192 -1.62 0.23 -11.43
N GLY A 193 -1.78 -1.05 -11.11
CA GLY A 193 -2.51 -2.05 -11.87
C GLY A 193 -3.68 -2.62 -11.08
N ILE A 194 -4.73 -3.00 -11.78
CA ILE A 194 -5.87 -3.74 -11.25
C ILE A 194 -6.09 -4.94 -12.17
N MET A 195 -6.19 -6.12 -11.56
CA MET A 195 -6.49 -7.35 -12.28
C MET A 195 -7.39 -8.26 -11.46
N THR A 196 -8.05 -9.20 -12.14
CA THR A 196 -8.70 -10.29 -11.46
C THR A 196 -7.65 -11.20 -10.82
N ALA A 197 -7.83 -11.50 -9.54
CA ALA A 197 -6.96 -12.36 -8.76
C ALA A 197 -6.90 -13.75 -9.42
N PRO A 198 -5.70 -14.29 -9.69
CA PRO A 198 -5.60 -15.65 -10.17
C PRO A 198 -6.08 -16.64 -9.09
N PRO A 199 -6.47 -17.87 -9.47
CA PRO A 199 -6.93 -18.87 -8.50
C PRO A 199 -5.94 -19.07 -7.36
N GLY A 200 -6.43 -18.96 -6.11
CA GLY A 200 -5.63 -19.11 -4.90
C GLY A 200 -4.90 -17.84 -4.42
N ALA A 201 -4.91 -16.75 -5.19
CA ALA A 201 -4.42 -15.46 -4.70
C ALA A 201 -5.45 -14.78 -3.79
N GLU A 202 -4.95 -14.07 -2.79
CA GLU A 202 -5.79 -13.25 -1.90
C GLU A 202 -6.30 -12.00 -2.64
N ASN A 203 -7.50 -11.58 -2.26
CA ASN A 203 -8.08 -10.32 -2.72
C ASN A 203 -7.53 -9.17 -1.89
N GLY A 204 -6.87 -8.20 -2.52
CA GLY A 204 -6.31 -7.05 -1.79
C GLY A 204 -5.26 -6.26 -2.56
N TRP A 205 -4.84 -5.16 -1.95
CA TRP A 205 -3.78 -4.30 -2.43
C TRP A 205 -2.40 -4.84 -2.07
N GLY A 206 -1.51 -4.85 -3.05
CA GLY A 206 -0.08 -5.08 -2.89
C GLY A 206 0.72 -3.85 -3.29
N PHE A 207 1.85 -3.64 -2.63
CA PHE A 207 2.68 -2.44 -2.79
C PHE A 207 4.08 -2.81 -3.24
N TYR A 208 4.61 -2.06 -4.21
CA TYR A 208 5.93 -2.26 -4.79
C TYR A 208 6.89 -1.19 -4.30
N PHE A 209 7.98 -1.62 -3.67
CA PHE A 209 9.03 -0.73 -3.19
C PHE A 209 10.29 -0.84 -4.06
N MET A 210 10.89 0.29 -4.40
CA MET A 210 12.11 0.36 -5.20
C MET A 210 13.30 -0.19 -4.41
N VAL A 211 14.11 -1.04 -5.03
CA VAL A 211 15.40 -1.51 -4.50
C VAL A 211 16.52 -1.34 -5.53
N ASP A 212 17.76 -1.46 -5.07
CA ASP A 212 18.96 -1.31 -5.89
C ASP A 212 19.23 -2.48 -6.85
N GLY A 213 18.60 -3.63 -6.60
CA GLY A 213 18.55 -4.81 -7.48
C GLY A 213 17.71 -5.92 -6.84
N VAL A 214 16.83 -6.56 -7.60
CA VAL A 214 15.87 -7.53 -7.02
C VAL A 214 16.52 -8.84 -6.58
N GLY A 215 17.60 -9.27 -7.20
CA GLY A 215 18.33 -10.51 -6.92
C GLY A 215 19.17 -10.39 -5.66
N ALA A 216 19.83 -9.24 -5.48
CA ALA A 216 20.48 -8.90 -4.21
C ALA A 216 19.46 -8.81 -3.06
N ALA A 217 18.29 -8.19 -3.31
CA ALA A 217 17.21 -8.14 -2.33
C ALA A 217 16.64 -9.53 -2.02
N ALA A 218 16.45 -10.38 -3.03
CA ALA A 218 15.98 -11.76 -2.87
C ALA A 218 16.92 -12.59 -1.97
N ALA A 219 18.24 -12.41 -2.10
CA ALA A 219 19.22 -13.04 -1.21
C ALA A 219 19.05 -12.58 0.24
N ARG A 220 18.87 -11.26 0.46
CA ARG A 220 18.62 -10.69 1.80
C ARG A 220 17.33 -11.23 2.41
N ILE A 221 16.24 -11.25 1.64
CA ILE A 221 14.93 -11.80 2.04
C ILE A 221 15.08 -13.22 2.57
N LYS A 222 15.70 -14.12 1.80
CA LYS A 222 15.90 -15.52 2.19
C LYS A 222 16.76 -15.66 3.45
N SER A 223 17.83 -14.87 3.56
CA SER A 223 18.72 -14.89 4.73
C SER A 223 18.06 -14.41 6.03
N LEU A 224 17.01 -13.59 5.91
CA LEU A 224 16.29 -13.00 7.04
C LEU A 224 14.97 -13.71 7.35
N GLY A 225 14.72 -14.89 6.76
CA GLY A 225 13.54 -15.71 7.02
C GLY A 225 12.30 -15.36 6.20
N GLY A 226 12.42 -14.45 5.23
CA GLY A 226 11.37 -14.20 4.26
C GLY A 226 11.41 -15.17 3.07
N THR A 227 10.39 -15.11 2.21
CA THR A 227 10.25 -15.98 1.04
C THR A 227 10.09 -15.16 -0.24
N VAL A 228 10.69 -15.61 -1.34
CA VAL A 228 10.39 -15.10 -2.69
C VAL A 228 9.37 -16.03 -3.32
N LEU A 229 8.17 -15.52 -3.59
CA LEU A 229 7.02 -16.26 -4.10
C LEU A 229 7.04 -16.36 -5.63
N ALA A 230 7.47 -15.29 -6.30
CA ALA A 230 7.54 -15.22 -7.75
C ALA A 230 8.61 -14.24 -8.21
N GLY A 231 9.10 -14.44 -9.44
CA GLY A 231 10.19 -13.67 -10.04
C GLY A 231 11.59 -14.19 -9.69
N PRO A 232 12.66 -13.50 -10.14
CA PRO A 232 12.64 -12.21 -10.84
C PRO A 232 11.95 -12.30 -12.20
N MET A 233 11.16 -11.28 -12.53
CA MET A 233 10.46 -11.16 -13.81
C MET A 233 10.71 -9.77 -14.38
N GLU A 234 11.16 -9.70 -15.62
CA GLU A 234 11.25 -8.44 -16.35
C GLU A 234 9.85 -8.00 -16.79
N VAL A 235 9.50 -6.74 -16.51
CA VAL A 235 8.24 -6.10 -16.90
C VAL A 235 8.45 -5.18 -18.11
N PRO A 236 7.39 -4.79 -18.86
CA PRO A 236 7.55 -4.15 -20.17
C PRO A 236 8.38 -2.86 -20.23
N ASN A 237 8.61 -2.19 -19.10
CA ASN A 237 9.45 -1.00 -19.00
C ASN A 237 10.95 -1.33 -18.75
N GLY A 238 11.35 -2.60 -18.80
CA GLY A 238 12.72 -3.07 -18.57
C GLY A 238 13.12 -3.13 -17.10
N GLU A 239 12.18 -2.93 -16.17
CA GLU A 239 12.40 -3.15 -14.74
C GLU A 239 12.17 -4.63 -14.40
N TRP A 240 12.67 -5.02 -13.24
CA TRP A 240 12.57 -6.35 -12.69
C TRP A 240 11.74 -6.31 -11.42
N VAL A 241 10.83 -7.27 -11.27
CA VAL A 241 9.96 -7.39 -10.09
C VAL A 241 10.10 -8.76 -9.43
N ILE A 242 9.95 -8.78 -8.11
CA ILE A 242 9.76 -10.00 -7.31
C ILE A 242 8.59 -9.82 -6.35
N LYS A 243 7.78 -10.87 -6.18
CA LYS A 243 6.74 -10.95 -5.15
C LYS A 243 7.27 -11.76 -3.98
N CYS A 244 7.09 -11.27 -2.77
CA CYS A 244 7.75 -11.78 -1.58
C CYS A 244 6.81 -11.83 -0.38
N CYS A 245 7.21 -12.58 0.65
CA CYS A 245 6.68 -12.52 1.99
C CYS A 245 7.80 -12.21 2.99
N ASP A 246 7.49 -11.44 4.03
CA ASP A 246 8.36 -11.29 5.19
C ASP A 246 8.24 -12.51 6.13
N PRO A 247 9.01 -12.57 7.24
CA PRO A 247 8.97 -13.72 8.15
C PRO A 247 7.63 -13.91 8.88
N GLN A 248 6.75 -12.90 8.87
CA GLN A 248 5.39 -12.99 9.40
C GLN A 248 4.36 -13.34 8.31
N ASN A 249 4.83 -13.73 7.12
CA ASN A 249 4.05 -14.03 5.92
C ASN A 249 3.29 -12.83 5.33
N VAL A 250 3.69 -11.60 5.66
CA VAL A 250 3.09 -10.41 5.02
C VAL A 250 3.62 -10.27 3.60
N SER A 251 2.71 -10.25 2.62
CA SER A 251 3.07 -10.10 1.21
C SER A 251 3.50 -8.65 0.89
N PHE A 252 4.56 -8.51 0.11
CA PHE A 252 5.00 -7.25 -0.49
C PHE A 252 5.73 -7.53 -1.81
N SER A 253 5.95 -6.50 -2.62
CA SER A 253 6.71 -6.63 -3.87
C SER A 253 7.88 -5.67 -3.92
N LEU A 254 8.93 -6.06 -4.62
CA LEU A 254 10.08 -5.21 -4.89
C LEU A 254 10.25 -5.02 -6.39
N VAL A 255 10.74 -3.84 -6.76
CA VAL A 255 11.04 -3.49 -8.15
C VAL A 255 12.41 -2.84 -8.25
N SER A 256 13.11 -3.07 -9.35
CA SER A 256 14.39 -2.41 -9.63
C SER A 256 14.65 -2.32 -11.13
N ALA A 257 15.49 -1.37 -11.56
CA ALA A 257 16.04 -1.36 -12.90
C ALA A 257 17.11 -2.45 -13.13
N LYS A 258 17.50 -3.17 -12.08
CA LYS A 258 18.51 -4.24 -12.11
C LYS A 258 17.92 -5.55 -11.62
N GLU A 259 18.26 -6.63 -12.32
CA GLU A 259 18.01 -7.99 -11.84
C GLU A 259 18.74 -8.27 -10.53
#